data_AF-A0A6M3XAK8-F1
#
_entry.id   AF-A0A6M3XAK8-F1
#
_cell.length_a   1.000
_cell.length_b   1.000
_cell.length_c   1.000
_cell.angle_alpha   90.00
_cell.angle_beta   90.00
_cell.angle_gamma   90.00
#
_symmetry.space_group_name_H-M   'P 1'
#
loop_
_entity.id
_entity.type
_entity.pdbx_description
1 polymer ?
#
loop_
_entity_poly.entity_id
_entity_poly.type
_entity_poly.pdbx_seq_one_letter_code
_entity_poly.pdbx_strand_id
1 'polypeptide(L)'
;MINSHTIQYPFDRTDLKMRADYDSGTEVVYLGYARPGGATSAAEWQIRKFTYDASDNPTQCDFASGTHDYDKVWDDRATYVYS
;
A
#
# COMPACT_ATOMS: atom_id res chain seq x y z
N MET A 1 7.39 25.54 -14.44
CA MET A 1 6.58 24.79 -13.46
C MET A 1 6.91 23.32 -13.64
N ILE A 2 7.70 22.74 -12.74
CA ILE A 2 7.90 21.29 -12.73
C ILE A 2 6.87 20.69 -11.78
N ASN A 3 5.84 20.06 -12.32
CA ASN A 3 4.89 19.31 -11.51
C ASN A 3 5.52 17.95 -11.20
N SER A 4 6.55 17.97 -10.37
CA SER A 4 7.17 16.77 -9.84
C SER A 4 6.30 16.29 -8.68
N HIS A 5 5.24 15.51 -8.98
CA HIS A 5 4.65 14.59 -8.00
C HIS A 5 5.63 13.42 -7.75
N THR A 6 6.90 13.74 -7.50
CA THR A 6 7.90 12.79 -7.04
C THR A 6 7.66 12.67 -5.55
N ILE A 7 6.69 11.82 -5.22
CA ILE A 7 6.51 11.24 -3.90
C ILE A 7 7.90 10.86 -3.39
N GLN A 8 8.41 11.62 -2.42
CA GLN A 8 9.83 11.61 -2.10
C GLN A 8 10.12 10.39 -1.21
N TYR A 9 10.59 9.32 -1.85
CA TYR A 9 11.21 8.20 -1.17
C TYR A 9 12.73 8.26 -1.33
N PRO A 10 13.52 7.90 -0.30
CA PRO A 10 14.98 7.89 -0.39
C PRO A 10 15.54 6.71 -1.23
N PHE A 11 14.69 5.92 -1.89
CA PHE A 11 15.06 4.73 -2.68
C PHE A 11 14.23 4.66 -3.97
N ASP A 12 14.75 4.01 -5.01
CA ASP A 12 14.00 3.78 -6.25
C ASP A 12 12.81 2.85 -5.99
N ARG A 13 11.72 2.99 -6.75
CA ARG A 13 10.56 2.12 -6.65
C ARG A 13 10.92 0.65 -6.94
N THR A 14 11.98 0.39 -7.72
CA THR A 14 12.49 -0.96 -7.97
C THR A 14 13.11 -1.61 -6.74
N ASP A 15 13.53 -0.82 -5.76
CA ASP A 15 14.19 -1.32 -4.55
C ASP A 15 13.21 -1.52 -3.40
N LEU A 16 11.91 -1.29 -3.60
CA LEU A 16 10.93 -1.44 -2.53
C LEU A 16 10.58 -2.91 -2.29
N LYS A 17 10.48 -3.28 -1.01
CA LYS A 17 9.86 -4.52 -0.60
C LYS A 17 8.35 -4.39 -0.78
N MET A 18 7.77 -5.36 -1.48
CA MET A 18 6.32 -5.50 -1.61
C MET A 18 5.80 -6.55 -0.63
N ARG A 19 4.61 -6.30 -0.08
CA ARG A 19 3.86 -7.30 0.69
C ARG A 19 2.39 -7.26 0.29
N ALA A 20 1.79 -8.42 0.07
CA ALA A 20 0.38 -8.56 -0.25
C ALA A 20 -0.33 -9.32 0.87
N ASP A 21 -1.57 -8.92 1.15
CA ASP A 21 -2.52 -9.71 1.92
C ASP A 21 -3.69 -10.08 1.02
N TYR A 22 -4.15 -11.32 1.12
CA TYR A 22 -5.16 -11.89 0.24
C TYR A 22 -6.44 -12.13 1.04
N ASP A 23 -7.59 -12.02 0.38
CA ASP A 23 -8.82 -12.60 0.94
C ASP A 23 -8.71 -14.13 0.92
N SER A 24 -9.61 -14.79 1.65
CA SER A 24 -9.85 -16.24 1.71
C SER A 24 -9.91 -16.98 0.35
N GLY A 25 -9.90 -16.27 -0.76
CA GLY A 25 -9.68 -16.77 -2.13
C GLY A 25 -8.27 -16.48 -2.66
N THR A 26 -8.18 -15.65 -3.72
CA THR A 26 -6.93 -15.37 -4.48
C THR A 26 -6.68 -13.89 -4.74
N GLU A 27 -7.58 -13.01 -4.31
CA GLU A 27 -7.57 -11.59 -4.61
C GLU A 27 -6.70 -10.83 -3.61
N VAL A 28 -5.83 -9.95 -4.10
CA VAL A 28 -5.00 -9.10 -3.24
C VAL A 28 -5.85 -7.97 -2.65
N VAL A 29 -6.27 -8.10 -1.40
CA VAL A 29 -7.06 -7.05 -0.74
C VAL A 29 -6.17 -5.89 -0.33
N TYR A 30 -4.97 -6.17 0.21
CA TYR A 30 -4.04 -5.15 0.67
C TYR A 30 -2.68 -5.30 0.00
N LEU A 31 -2.09 -4.18 -0.40
CA LEU A 31 -0.75 -4.13 -0.98
C LEU A 31 0.08 -3.05 -0.32
N GLY A 32 1.20 -3.46 0.26
CA GLY A 32 2.11 -2.62 1.02
C GLY A 32 3.46 -2.51 0.32
N TYR A 33 4.03 -1.31 0.34
CA TYR A 33 5.39 -1.05 -0.06
C TYR A 33 6.17 -0.42 1.09
N ALA A 34 7.39 -0.90 1.31
CA ALA A 34 8.31 -0.37 2.30
C ALA A 34 9.76 -0.57 1.83
N ARG A 35 10.72 -0.02 2.57
CA ARG A 35 12.15 -0.28 2.32
C ARG A 35 12.51 -1.77 2.50
N PRO A 36 13.56 -2.27 1.81
CA PRO A 36 14.13 -3.58 2.08
C PRO A 36 14.51 -3.75 3.55
N GLY A 37 14.22 -4.92 4.11
CA GLY A 37 14.47 -5.20 5.53
C GLY A 37 13.48 -4.53 6.49
N GLY A 38 12.50 -3.76 5.97
CA GLY A 38 11.52 -3.10 6.81
C GLY A 38 10.62 -4.09 7.58
N ALA A 39 10.44 -3.80 8.87
CA ALA A 39 9.62 -4.61 9.76
C ALA A 39 8.13 -4.30 9.52
N THR A 40 7.26 -5.30 9.62
CA THR A 40 5.81 -5.09 9.44
C THR A 40 5.21 -4.20 10.53
N SER A 41 5.86 -4.17 11.70
CA SER A 41 5.51 -3.35 12.85
C SER A 41 6.09 -1.92 12.80
N ALA A 42 6.89 -1.59 11.78
CA ALA A 42 7.47 -0.25 11.65
C ALA A 42 6.55 0.68 10.85
N ALA A 43 6.48 1.95 11.22
CA ALA A 43 5.71 2.99 10.54
C ALA A 43 6.45 3.52 9.31
N GLU A 44 6.66 2.65 8.33
CA GLU A 44 7.44 2.92 7.10
C GLU A 44 6.79 2.32 5.85
N TRP A 45 5.53 1.92 5.96
CA TRP A 45 4.76 1.33 4.86
C TRP A 45 3.84 2.37 4.23
N GLN A 46 3.76 2.33 2.91
CA GLN A 46 2.60 2.82 2.17
C GLN A 46 1.69 1.63 1.90
N ILE A 47 0.41 1.75 2.22
CA ILE A 47 -0.55 0.65 2.09
C ILE A 47 -1.69 1.09 1.20
N ARG A 48 -2.07 0.19 0.29
CA ARG A 48 -3.21 0.35 -0.61
C ARG A 48 -4.19 -0.78 -0.37
N LYS A 49 -5.47 -0.49 -0.56
CA LYS A 49 -6.54 -1.47 -0.55
C LYS A 49 -7.20 -1.53 -1.92
N PHE A 50 -7.43 -2.74 -2.40
CA PHE A 50 -8.20 -2.97 -3.62
C PHE A 50 -9.65 -3.32 -3.30
N THR A 51 -10.55 -2.80 -4.13
CA THR A 51 -11.95 -3.21 -4.16
C THR A 51 -12.22 -3.90 -5.49
N TYR A 52 -13.08 -4.91 -5.47
CA TYR A 52 -13.35 -5.79 -6.58
C TYR A 52 -14.83 -5.74 -6.97
N ASP A 53 -15.13 -5.96 -8.25
CA ASP A 53 -16.50 -6.22 -8.69
C ASP A 53 -16.91 -7.68 -8.43
N ALA A 54 -18.14 -8.04 -8.82
CA ALA A 54 -18.66 -9.40 -8.67
C ALA A 54 -18.00 -10.44 -9.60
N SER A 55 -17.07 -10.03 -10.47
CA SER A 55 -16.29 -10.88 -11.38
C SER A 55 -14.80 -10.86 -11.02
N ASP A 56 -14.48 -10.48 -9.77
CA ASP A 56 -13.12 -10.42 -9.22
C ASP A 56 -12.16 -9.48 -9.96
N ASN A 57 -12.68 -8.51 -10.70
CA ASN A 57 -11.85 -7.47 -11.33
C ASN A 57 -11.63 -6.31 -10.35
N PRO A 58 -10.39 -5.83 -10.16
CA PRO A 58 -10.13 -4.68 -9.32
C PRO A 58 -10.76 -3.43 -9.94
N THR A 59 -11.69 -2.81 -9.23
CA THR A 59 -12.40 -1.59 -9.65
C THR A 59 -11.83 -0.34 -9.01
N GLN A 60 -11.15 -0.47 -7.87
CA GLN A 60 -10.63 0.66 -7.11
C GLN A 60 -9.34 0.30 -6.37
N CYS A 61 -8.49 1.31 -6.17
CA CYS A 61 -7.26 1.22 -5.41
C CYS A 61 -7.12 2.47 -4.54
N ASP A 62 -7.39 2.33 -3.25
CA ASP A 62 -7.39 3.43 -2.29
C ASP A 62 -6.17 3.40 -1.40
N PHE A 63 -5.76 4.55 -0.89
CA PHE A 63 -4.60 4.65 0.00
C PHE A 63 -5.04 4.66 1.46
N ALA A 64 -4.23 4.04 2.32
CA ALA A 64 -4.44 4.12 3.76
C ALA A 64 -4.38 5.58 4.22
N SER A 65 -5.42 6.00 4.95
CA SER A 65 -5.70 7.36 5.40
C SER A 65 -5.86 8.40 4.28
N GLY A 66 -6.06 7.99 3.02
CA GLY A 66 -6.12 8.90 1.88
C GLY A 66 -4.78 9.57 1.55
N THR A 67 -3.69 9.05 2.11
CA THR A 67 -2.34 9.62 1.97
C THR A 67 -1.43 8.62 1.31
N HIS A 68 -0.56 9.10 0.43
CA HIS A 68 0.47 8.28 -0.20
C HIS A 68 1.76 8.20 0.64
N ASP A 69 1.75 8.75 1.86
CA ASP A 69 2.89 8.74 2.75
C ASP A 69 3.21 7.32 3.23
N TYR A 70 4.45 7.13 3.67
CA TYR A 70 4.91 5.85 4.18
C TYR A 70 5.23 5.96 5.67
N ASP A 71 4.17 6.15 6.40
CA ASP A 71 4.07 6.37 7.83
C ASP A 71 3.12 5.32 8.44
N LYS A 72 2.69 4.33 7.65
CA LYS A 72 1.76 3.29 8.08
C LYS A 72 2.50 2.05 8.55
N VAL A 73 1.84 1.30 9.42
CA VAL A 73 2.31 0.03 9.97
C VAL A 73 1.54 -1.08 9.26
N TRP A 74 2.25 -2.04 8.65
CA TRP A 74 1.60 -3.14 7.91
C TRP A 74 0.71 -4.00 8.79
N ASP A 75 1.11 -4.22 10.05
CA ASP A 75 0.35 -5.05 10.98
C ASP A 75 -1.03 -4.44 11.28
N ASP A 76 -1.16 -3.11 11.21
CA ASP A 76 -2.39 -2.36 11.43
C ASP A 76 -3.21 -2.11 10.15
N ARG A 77 -2.83 -2.70 9.01
CA ARG A 77 -3.44 -2.44 7.68
C ARG A 77 -4.97 -2.47 7.66
N ALA A 78 -5.60 -3.36 8.42
CA ALA A 78 -7.06 -3.49 8.43
C ALA A 78 -7.77 -2.38 9.24
N THR A 79 -7.03 -1.62 10.05
CA THR A 79 -7.59 -0.59 10.94
C THR A 79 -7.66 0.80 10.31
N TYR A 80 -6.90 1.05 9.23
CA TYR A 80 -6.92 2.33 8.54
C TYR A 80 -8.23 2.53 7.75
N VAL A 81 -8.60 3.80 7.60
CA VAL A 81 -9.62 4.23 6.64
C VAL A 81 -8.96 4.35 5.26
N TYR A 82 -9.63 3.90 4.20
CA TYR A 82 -9.11 3.91 2.84
C TYR A 82 -9.93 4.87 1.97
N SER A 83 -9.24 5.77 1.28
CA SER A 83 -9.82 6.73 0.34
C SER A 83 -8.79 7.26 -0.66
#